data_AF-A0A8D8M6L9-F1
#
_entry.id   AF-A0A8D8M6L9-F1
#
_cell.length_a   1.000
_cell.length_b   1.000
_cell.length_c   1.000
_cell.angle_alpha   90.00
_cell.angle_beta   90.00
_cell.angle_gamma   90.00
#
_symmetry.space_group_name_H-M   'P 1'
#
loop_
_entity.id
_entity.type
_entity.pdbx_description
1 polymer ?
#
loop_
_entity_poly.entity_id
_entity_poly.type
_entity_poly.pdbx_seq_one_letter_code
_entity_poly.pdbx_strand_id
1 'polypeptide(L)'
;MEEESNSLICKLFPSGIPDDWKNSPEFHSYVQKLGSNGVEHLNKEVDHLADEKSTVLNQTRELAFSNYKTFIRTAECAREISSKFESTEHQISSLRTKLPAFGTECEQFSQVSSGIRTRRRLNTLTLTLNAQLLQLLELPQLMDSCIRAGLYEDALRLANYVKKLERRHGDSPIILVSVETWR
;
A
#
# COMPACT_ATOMS: atom_id res chain seq x y z
N MET A 1 52.54 8.93 43.21
CA MET A 1 51.82 10.03 42.54
C MET A 1 50.32 9.74 42.41
N GLU A 2 49.88 8.56 41.94
CA GLU A 2 48.44 8.19 41.92
C GLU A 2 47.82 7.96 43.33
N GLU A 3 48.61 7.50 44.31
CA GLU A 3 48.16 7.33 45.70
C GLU A 3 47.86 8.66 46.41
N GLU A 4 48.63 9.71 46.09
CA GLU A 4 48.42 11.05 46.66
C GLU A 4 47.20 11.73 46.05
N SER A 5 46.98 11.58 44.73
CA SER A 5 45.76 12.09 44.08
C SER A 5 44.51 11.38 44.57
N ASN A 6 44.56 10.06 44.75
CA ASN A 6 43.44 9.28 45.31
C ASN A 6 43.16 9.64 46.78
N SER A 7 44.20 9.89 47.57
CA SER A 7 44.07 10.37 48.96
C SER A 7 43.45 11.77 49.04
N LEU A 8 43.82 12.68 48.13
CA LEU A 8 43.22 14.02 48.01
C LEU A 8 41.76 13.95 47.57
N ILE A 9 41.44 13.08 46.60
CA ILE A 9 40.07 12.82 46.15
C ILE A 9 39.17 12.36 47.30
N CYS A 10 39.63 11.41 48.11
CA CYS A 10 38.88 10.93 49.26
C CYS A 10 38.68 12.00 50.35
N LYS A 11 39.59 12.98 50.45
CA LYS A 11 39.49 14.09 51.41
C LYS A 11 38.63 15.26 50.91
N LEU A 12 38.67 15.55 49.61
CA LEU A 12 37.92 16.65 48.98
C LEU A 12 36.45 16.30 48.76
N PHE A 13 36.14 15.01 48.54
CA PHE A 13 34.78 14.51 48.31
C PHE A 13 34.39 13.45 49.35
N PRO A 14 34.09 13.85 50.59
CA PRO A 14 33.75 12.91 51.66
C PRO A 14 32.45 12.12 51.42
N SER A 15 31.59 12.58 50.50
CA SER A 15 30.35 11.92 50.09
C SER A 15 30.46 11.10 48.79
N GLY A 16 31.68 10.98 48.23
CA GLY A 16 31.94 10.28 46.97
C GLY A 16 31.77 11.16 45.72
N ILE A 17 32.40 10.72 44.62
CA ILE A 17 32.39 11.39 43.31
C ILE A 17 31.35 10.70 42.39
N PRO A 18 30.56 11.46 41.60
CA PRO A 18 29.69 10.92 40.55
C PRO A 18 30.42 9.98 39.57
N ASP A 19 29.78 8.89 39.15
CA ASP A 19 30.42 7.87 38.30
C ASP A 19 30.91 8.39 36.94
N ASP A 20 30.28 9.45 36.42
CA ASP A 20 30.68 10.13 35.18
C ASP A 20 32.06 10.80 35.26
N TRP A 21 32.49 11.21 36.47
CA TRP A 21 33.77 11.89 36.67
C TRP A 21 34.91 10.93 37.00
N LYS A 22 34.59 9.71 37.47
CA LYS A 22 35.61 8.68 37.73
C LYS A 22 36.37 8.26 36.48
N ASN A 23 35.71 8.32 35.33
CA ASN A 23 36.24 7.88 34.04
C ASN A 23 36.84 9.02 33.20
N SER A 24 36.75 10.28 33.64
CA SER A 24 37.33 11.42 32.91
C SER A 24 38.82 11.55 33.21
N PRO A 25 39.71 11.37 32.21
CA PRO A 25 41.15 11.58 32.40
C PRO A 25 41.50 13.05 32.65
N GLU A 26 40.68 13.99 32.17
CA GLU A 26 40.89 15.43 32.41
C GLU A 26 40.65 15.81 33.87
N PHE A 27 39.66 15.18 34.51
CA PHE A 27 39.38 15.38 35.93
C PHE A 27 40.56 14.98 36.82
N HIS A 28 41.12 13.79 36.61
CA HIS A 28 42.28 13.32 37.38
C HIS A 28 43.53 14.19 37.17
N SER A 29 43.77 14.65 35.93
CA SER A 29 44.85 15.58 35.60
C SER A 29 44.67 16.95 36.29
N TYR A 30 43.44 17.43 36.39
CA TYR A 30 43.13 18.69 37.08
C TYR A 30 43.28 18.57 38.60
N VAL A 31 42.84 17.47 39.20
CA VAL A 31 43.01 17.21 40.64
C VAL A 31 44.49 17.08 41.01
N GLN A 32 45.31 16.46 40.15
CA GLN A 32 46.77 16.40 40.34
C GLN A 32 47.42 17.79 40.28
N LYS A 33 46.96 18.66 39.37
CA LYS A 33 47.41 20.07 39.30
C LYS A 33 47.01 20.86 40.54
N LEU A 34 45.79 20.66 41.05
CA LEU A 34 45.32 21.28 42.29
C LEU A 34 46.15 20.87 43.51
N GLY A 35 46.49 19.57 43.61
CA GLY A 35 47.35 19.06 44.68
C GLY A 35 48.80 19.57 44.63
N SER A 36 49.26 20.04 43.46
CA SER A 36 50.60 20.59 43.27
C SER A 36 50.69 22.11 43.49
N ASN A 37 49.55 22.79 43.67
CA ASN A 37 49.47 24.24 43.84
C ASN A 37 49.45 24.62 45.33
N GLY A 38 50.08 25.75 45.68
CA GLY A 38 50.11 26.28 47.04
C GLY A 38 48.74 26.80 47.52
N VAL A 39 48.56 26.90 48.84
CA VAL A 39 47.29 27.31 49.50
C VAL A 39 46.76 28.66 49.00
N GLU A 40 47.63 29.61 48.68
CA GLU A 40 47.21 30.90 48.09
C GLU A 40 46.65 30.76 46.67
N HIS A 41 47.23 29.87 45.86
CA HIS A 41 46.74 29.59 44.51
C HIS A 41 45.40 28.86 44.57
N LEU A 42 45.21 27.96 45.52
CA LEU A 42 43.95 27.23 45.69
C LEU A 42 42.79 28.16 46.08
N ASN A 43 43.07 29.19 46.90
CA ASN A 43 42.05 30.18 47.27
C ASN A 43 41.64 31.04 46.06
N LYS A 44 42.62 31.46 45.25
CA LYS A 44 42.37 32.20 43.99
C LYS A 44 41.75 31.34 42.89
N GLU A 45 42.00 30.04 42.90
CA GLU A 45 41.43 29.09 41.94
C GLU A 45 39.90 29.01 42.07
N VAL A 46 39.36 29.14 43.29
CA VAL A 46 37.90 29.17 43.50
C VAL A 46 37.28 30.38 42.82
N ASP A 47 37.90 31.56 42.98
CA ASP A 47 37.45 32.79 42.33
C ASP A 47 37.63 32.69 40.79
N HIS A 48 38.76 32.16 40.33
CA HIS A 48 39.02 31.94 38.90
C HIS A 48 37.98 30.99 38.27
N LEU A 49 37.64 29.89 38.94
CA LEU A 49 36.66 28.94 38.44
C LEU A 49 35.23 29.52 38.46
N ALA A 50 34.92 30.38 39.43
CA ALA A 50 33.67 31.12 39.48
C ALA A 50 33.56 32.12 38.33
N ASP A 51 34.65 32.85 38.03
CA ASP A 51 34.74 33.77 36.91
C ASP A 51 34.65 33.04 35.57
N GLU A 52 35.41 31.96 35.38
CA GLU A 52 35.37 31.14 34.16
C GLU A 52 33.97 30.55 33.92
N LYS A 53 33.33 30.02 34.97
CA LYS A 53 31.94 29.56 34.90
C LYS A 53 30.98 30.69 34.50
N SER A 54 31.17 31.89 35.04
CA SER A 54 30.37 33.07 34.70
C SER A 54 30.58 33.48 33.24
N THR A 55 31.83 33.46 32.76
CA THR A 55 32.20 33.73 31.37
C THR A 55 31.55 32.73 30.42
N VAL A 56 31.68 31.43 30.68
CA VAL A 56 31.07 30.38 29.84
C VAL A 56 29.55 30.49 29.83
N LEU A 57 28.93 30.80 30.97
CA LEU A 57 27.48 31.03 31.04
C LEU A 57 27.06 32.24 30.19
N ASN A 58 27.80 33.35 30.28
CA ASN A 58 27.49 34.54 29.49
C ASN A 58 27.72 34.31 28.00
N GLN A 59 28.81 33.64 27.61
CA GLN A 59 29.05 33.23 26.22
C GLN A 59 27.94 32.31 25.70
N THR A 60 27.50 31.35 26.51
CA THR A 60 26.40 30.44 26.14
C THR A 60 25.08 31.20 25.97
N ARG A 61 24.78 32.15 26.88
CA ARG A 61 23.59 33.01 26.77
C ARG A 61 23.65 33.89 25.53
N GLU A 62 24.80 34.47 25.24
CA GLU A 62 25.00 35.35 24.09
C GLU A 62 24.95 34.56 22.77
N LEU A 63 25.48 33.33 22.75
CA LEU A 63 25.33 32.41 21.63
C LEU A 63 23.86 31.99 21.43
N ALA A 64 23.17 31.66 22.52
CA ALA A 64 21.75 31.33 22.49
C ALA A 64 20.90 32.52 22.03
N PHE A 65 21.23 33.75 22.45
CA PHE A 65 20.53 34.96 22.04
C PHE A 65 20.85 35.38 20.60
N SER A 66 22.11 35.31 20.19
CA SER A 66 22.49 35.61 18.79
C SER A 66 21.87 34.61 17.81
N ASN A 67 21.69 33.34 18.23
CA ASN A 67 21.19 32.27 17.37
C ASN A 67 19.77 31.78 17.72
N TYR A 68 19.02 32.48 18.58
CA TYR A 68 17.70 32.00 19.05
C TYR A 68 16.74 31.74 17.88
N LYS A 69 16.80 32.57 16.84
CA LYS A 69 15.97 32.42 15.63
C LYS A 69 16.24 31.11 14.90
N THR A 70 17.50 30.67 14.87
CA THR A 70 17.89 29.39 14.26
C THR A 70 17.39 28.21 15.09
N PHE A 71 17.49 28.29 16.42
CA PHE A 71 16.93 27.26 17.31
C PHE A 71 15.41 27.14 17.16
N ILE A 72 14.68 28.25 17.15
CA ILE A 72 13.23 28.26 16.94
C ILE A 72 12.89 27.67 15.58
N ARG A 73 13.52 28.16 14.50
CA ARG A 73 13.28 27.64 13.15
C ARG A 73 13.60 26.16 13.01
N THR A 74 14.66 25.67 13.66
CA THR A 74 15.02 24.25 13.64
C THR A 74 13.97 23.41 14.36
N ALA A 75 13.50 23.87 15.52
CA ALA A 75 12.44 23.18 16.27
C ALA A 75 11.08 23.23 15.56
N GLU A 76 10.76 24.32 14.86
CA GLU A 76 9.56 24.44 14.02
C GLU A 76 9.66 23.52 12.80
N CYS A 77 10.78 23.51 12.10
CA CYS A 77 11.02 22.63 10.96
C CYS A 77 10.96 21.16 11.37
N ALA A 78 11.55 20.78 12.51
CA ALA A 78 11.45 19.43 13.05
C ALA A 78 10.00 19.03 13.35
N ARG A 79 9.20 19.95 13.91
CA ARG A 79 7.76 19.73 14.14
C ARG A 79 6.97 19.59 12.85
N GLU A 80 7.24 20.44 11.86
CA GLU A 80 6.59 20.38 10.55
C GLU A 80 6.92 19.06 9.83
N ILE A 81 8.18 18.64 9.85
CA ILE A 81 8.62 17.36 9.31
C ILE A 81 7.89 16.21 10.01
N SER A 82 7.82 16.22 11.34
CA SER A 82 7.13 15.18 12.11
C SER A 82 5.65 15.08 11.72
N SER A 83 4.96 16.22 11.63
CA SER A 83 3.56 16.27 11.19
C SER A 83 3.36 15.80 9.74
N LYS A 84 4.28 16.14 8.84
CA LYS A 84 4.27 15.63 7.45
C LYS A 84 4.44 14.11 7.41
N PHE A 85 5.31 13.55 8.26
CA PHE A 85 5.46 12.09 8.38
C PHE A 85 4.18 11.42 8.90
N GLU A 86 3.55 11.97 9.94
CA GLU A 86 2.27 11.45 10.45
C GLU A 86 1.18 11.47 9.37
N SER A 87 1.06 12.58 8.63
CA SER A 87 0.10 12.68 7.52
C SER A 87 0.40 11.65 6.42
N THR A 88 1.67 11.46 6.07
CA THR A 88 2.10 10.46 5.08
C THR A 88 1.78 9.05 5.55
N GLU A 89 1.99 8.74 6.83
CA GLU A 89 1.63 7.46 7.43
C GLU A 89 0.12 7.22 7.38
N HIS A 90 -0.69 8.23 7.67
CA HIS A 90 -2.14 8.17 7.51
C HIS A 90 -2.57 7.94 6.06
N GLN A 91 -1.92 8.59 5.09
CA GLN A 91 -2.21 8.36 3.68
C GLN A 91 -1.82 6.95 3.23
N ILE A 92 -0.66 6.45 3.65
CA ILE A 92 -0.20 5.09 3.33
C ILE A 92 -1.12 4.05 3.97
N SER A 93 -1.52 4.24 5.22
CA SER A 93 -2.45 3.32 5.89
C SER A 93 -3.84 3.32 5.23
N SER A 94 -4.34 4.49 4.82
CA SER A 94 -5.58 4.62 4.03
C SER A 94 -5.47 3.96 2.65
N LEU A 95 -4.33 4.10 1.98
CA LEU A 95 -4.08 3.41 0.71
C LEU A 95 -4.03 1.89 0.92
N ARG A 96 -3.37 1.43 1.99
CA ARG A 96 -3.29 0.01 2.35
C ARG A 96 -4.65 -0.62 2.60
N THR A 97 -5.61 0.13 3.15
CA THR A 97 -6.98 -0.37 3.37
C THR A 97 -7.84 -0.29 2.12
N LYS A 98 -7.69 0.74 1.28
CA LYS A 98 -8.51 0.95 0.08
C LYS A 98 -8.07 0.15 -1.13
N LEU A 99 -6.77 -0.12 -1.28
CA LEU A 99 -6.23 -0.81 -2.46
C LEU A 99 -6.80 -2.24 -2.64
N PRO A 100 -6.94 -3.06 -1.57
CA PRO A 100 -7.59 -4.37 -1.68
C PRO A 100 -9.07 -4.27 -2.07
N ALA A 101 -9.81 -3.33 -1.48
CA ALA A 101 -11.22 -3.10 -1.80
C ALA A 101 -11.40 -2.73 -3.29
N PHE A 102 -10.55 -1.84 -3.80
CA PHE A 102 -10.52 -1.50 -5.22
C PHE A 102 -10.20 -2.72 -6.09
N GLY A 103 -9.23 -3.54 -5.69
CA GLY A 103 -8.92 -4.81 -6.38
C GLY A 103 -10.14 -5.73 -6.48
N THR A 104 -10.88 -5.92 -5.38
CA THR A 104 -12.09 -6.75 -5.37
C THR A 104 -13.21 -6.18 -6.24
N GLU A 105 -13.40 -4.85 -6.25
CA GLU A 105 -14.38 -4.21 -7.12
C GLU A 105 -14.01 -4.35 -8.60
N CYS A 106 -12.73 -4.23 -8.95
CA CYS A 106 -12.26 -4.47 -10.31
C CYS A 106 -12.50 -5.91 -10.77
N GLU A 107 -12.27 -6.89 -9.90
CA GLU A 107 -12.49 -8.30 -10.22
C GLU A 107 -13.98 -8.60 -10.42
N GLN A 108 -14.84 -8.07 -9.54
CA GLN A 108 -16.30 -8.15 -9.70
C GLN A 108 -16.76 -7.48 -10.99
N PHE A 109 -16.26 -6.29 -11.31
CA PHE A 109 -16.57 -5.58 -12.54
C PHE A 109 -16.17 -6.39 -13.78
N SER A 110 -14.99 -7.02 -13.76
CA SER A 110 -14.52 -7.89 -14.84
C SER A 110 -15.42 -9.10 -15.04
N GLN A 111 -15.83 -9.75 -13.95
CA GLN A 111 -16.75 -10.89 -13.99
C GLN A 111 -18.12 -10.51 -14.57
N VAL A 112 -18.70 -9.41 -14.10
CA VAL A 112 -19.99 -8.90 -14.59
C VAL A 112 -19.90 -8.53 -16.07
N SER A 113 -18.83 -7.82 -16.46
CA SER A 113 -18.59 -7.42 -17.86
C SER A 113 -18.44 -8.62 -18.79
N SER A 114 -17.73 -9.66 -18.35
CA SER A 114 -17.62 -10.93 -19.09
C SER A 114 -18.99 -11.60 -19.28
N GLY A 115 -19.81 -11.65 -18.22
CA GLY A 115 -21.18 -12.19 -18.30
C GLY A 115 -22.07 -11.42 -19.28
N ILE A 116 -22.01 -10.08 -19.24
CA ILE A 116 -22.73 -9.20 -20.18
C ILE A 116 -22.25 -9.44 -21.61
N ARG A 117 -20.94 -9.56 -21.84
CA ARG A 117 -20.35 -9.83 -23.16
C ARG A 117 -20.86 -11.15 -23.73
N THR A 118 -20.88 -12.21 -22.94
CA THR A 118 -21.39 -13.52 -23.35
C THR A 118 -22.87 -13.44 -23.70
N ARG A 119 -23.68 -12.77 -22.87
CA ARG A 119 -25.11 -12.59 -23.12
C ARG A 119 -25.38 -11.77 -24.38
N ARG A 120 -24.63 -10.69 -24.60
CA ARG A 120 -24.70 -9.89 -25.84
C ARG A 120 -24.33 -10.74 -27.05
N ARG A 121 -23.23 -11.51 -26.98
CA ARG A 121 -22.81 -12.41 -28.07
C ARG A 121 -23.92 -13.41 -28.43
N LEU A 122 -24.52 -14.06 -27.44
CA LEU A 122 -25.63 -14.99 -27.67
C LEU A 122 -26.85 -14.29 -28.26
N ASN A 123 -27.20 -13.10 -27.76
CA ASN A 123 -28.34 -12.34 -28.28
C ASN A 123 -28.12 -11.90 -29.73
N THR A 124 -26.92 -11.41 -30.06
CA THR A 124 -26.56 -11.06 -31.45
C THR A 124 -26.58 -12.29 -32.35
N LEU A 125 -26.06 -13.44 -31.89
CA LEU A 125 -26.13 -14.68 -32.65
C LEU A 125 -27.57 -15.12 -32.89
N THR A 126 -28.41 -15.02 -31.86
CA THR A 126 -29.84 -15.33 -31.95
C THR A 126 -30.54 -14.42 -32.94
N LEU A 127 -30.27 -13.12 -32.91
CA LEU A 127 -30.83 -12.14 -33.83
C LEU A 127 -30.40 -12.39 -35.28
N THR A 128 -29.11 -12.67 -35.51
CA THR A 128 -28.57 -12.92 -36.85
C THR A 128 -29.08 -14.22 -37.46
N LEU A 129 -29.28 -15.25 -36.64
CA LEU A 129 -29.80 -16.54 -37.08
C LEU A 129 -31.33 -16.65 -37.02
N ASN A 130 -32.03 -15.63 -36.51
CA ASN A 130 -33.48 -15.67 -36.28
C ASN A 130 -34.26 -16.05 -37.54
N ALA A 131 -33.95 -15.42 -38.68
CA ALA A 131 -34.64 -15.71 -39.95
C ALA A 131 -34.38 -17.14 -40.43
N GLN A 132 -33.17 -17.67 -40.26
CA GLN A 132 -32.83 -19.04 -40.64
C GLN A 132 -33.52 -20.07 -39.72
N LEU A 133 -33.60 -19.76 -38.42
CA LEU A 133 -34.33 -20.58 -37.46
C LEU A 133 -35.83 -20.59 -37.75
N LEU A 134 -36.39 -19.44 -38.15
CA LEU A 134 -37.81 -19.35 -38.54
C LEU A 134 -38.09 -20.19 -39.79
N GLN A 135 -37.24 -20.10 -40.81
CA GLN A 135 -37.37 -20.93 -42.02
C GLN A 135 -37.36 -22.43 -41.70
N LEU A 136 -36.49 -22.87 -40.78
CA LEU A 136 -36.45 -24.26 -40.33
C LEU A 136 -37.75 -24.68 -39.63
N LEU A 137 -38.34 -23.76 -38.85
CA LEU A 137 -39.60 -23.98 -38.13
C LEU A 137 -40.84 -23.97 -39.04
N GLU A 138 -40.75 -23.34 -40.21
CA GLU A 138 -41.81 -23.25 -41.21
C GLU A 138 -41.85 -24.47 -42.15
N LEU A 139 -40.76 -25.24 -42.27
CA LEU A 139 -40.69 -26.42 -43.14
C LEU A 139 -41.87 -27.40 -42.93
N PRO A 140 -42.31 -27.74 -41.70
CA PRO A 140 -43.42 -28.68 -41.50
C PRO A 140 -44.75 -28.16 -42.07
N GLN A 141 -45.01 -26.85 -41.89
CA GLN A 141 -46.21 -26.21 -42.42
C GLN A 141 -46.18 -26.14 -43.95
N LEU A 142 -44.99 -25.95 -44.53
CA LEU A 142 -44.78 -25.99 -45.98
C LEU A 142 -45.03 -27.40 -46.53
N MET A 143 -44.51 -28.43 -45.87
CA MET A 143 -44.75 -29.84 -46.22
C MET A 143 -46.24 -30.17 -46.25
N ASP A 144 -46.94 -29.83 -45.18
CA ASP A 144 -48.38 -30.00 -45.05
C ASP A 144 -49.17 -29.33 -46.19
N SER A 145 -48.73 -28.14 -46.60
CA SER A 145 -49.36 -27.40 -47.70
C SER A 145 -49.07 -28.03 -49.06
N CYS A 146 -47.85 -28.53 -49.30
CA CYS A 146 -47.50 -29.27 -50.52
C CYS A 146 -48.33 -30.56 -50.66
N ILE A 147 -48.54 -31.30 -49.56
CA ILE A 147 -49.35 -32.52 -49.55
C ILE A 147 -50.82 -32.20 -49.87
N ARG A 148 -51.40 -31.19 -49.21
CA ARG A 148 -52.80 -30.76 -49.47
C ARG A 148 -53.02 -30.24 -50.89
N ALA A 149 -52.02 -29.63 -51.49
CA ALA A 149 -52.08 -29.12 -52.87
C ALA A 149 -51.82 -30.20 -53.94
N GLY A 150 -51.49 -31.45 -53.54
CA GLY A 150 -51.15 -32.53 -54.46
C GLY A 150 -49.78 -32.39 -55.15
N LEU A 151 -48.91 -31.53 -54.63
CA LEU A 151 -47.56 -31.26 -55.15
C LEU A 151 -46.54 -32.26 -54.55
N TYR A 152 -46.68 -33.53 -54.93
CA TYR A 152 -45.88 -34.63 -54.35
C TYR A 152 -44.38 -34.56 -54.68
N GLU A 153 -44.02 -34.02 -55.85
CA GLU A 153 -42.61 -33.84 -56.24
C GLU A 153 -41.89 -32.84 -55.33
N ASP A 154 -42.54 -31.71 -55.00
CA ASP A 154 -41.96 -30.70 -54.12
C ASP A 154 -41.93 -31.17 -52.66
N ALA A 155 -42.95 -31.92 -52.23
CA ALA A 155 -42.95 -32.62 -50.95
C ALA A 155 -41.76 -33.60 -50.84
N LEU A 156 -41.52 -34.42 -51.86
CA LEU A 156 -40.41 -35.38 -51.87
C LEU A 156 -39.04 -34.68 -51.82
N ARG A 157 -38.90 -33.55 -52.53
CA ARG A 157 -37.68 -32.71 -52.46
C ARG A 157 -37.46 -32.15 -51.06
N LEU A 158 -38.52 -31.68 -50.41
CA LEU A 158 -38.47 -31.12 -49.06
C LEU A 158 -38.11 -32.19 -48.01
N ALA A 159 -38.68 -33.40 -48.12
CA ALA A 159 -38.33 -34.53 -47.26
C ALA A 159 -36.85 -34.94 -47.40
N ASN A 160 -36.33 -34.95 -48.64
CA ASN A 160 -34.92 -35.22 -48.90
C ASN A 160 -34.00 -34.12 -48.34
N TYR A 161 -34.45 -32.87 -48.32
CA TYR A 161 -33.72 -31.75 -47.71
C TYR A 161 -33.63 -31.92 -46.19
N VAL A 162 -34.75 -32.19 -45.51
CA VAL A 162 -34.78 -32.41 -44.05
C VAL A 162 -33.90 -33.62 -43.65
N LYS A 163 -33.94 -34.72 -44.42
CA LYS A 163 -33.09 -35.90 -44.19
C LYS A 163 -31.59 -35.61 -44.38
N LYS A 164 -31.22 -34.71 -45.29
CA LYS A 164 -29.82 -34.24 -45.43
C LYS A 164 -29.42 -33.35 -44.25
N LEU A 165 -30.34 -32.53 -43.76
CA LEU A 165 -30.12 -31.64 -42.62
C LEU A 165 -29.94 -32.42 -41.31
N GLU A 166 -30.77 -33.44 -41.08
CA GLU A 166 -30.65 -34.41 -39.98
C GLU A 166 -29.26 -35.07 -39.94
N ARG A 167 -28.75 -35.54 -41.08
CA ARG A 167 -27.41 -36.14 -41.18
C ARG A 167 -26.28 -35.18 -40.83
N ARG A 168 -26.48 -33.86 -41.01
CA ARG A 168 -25.47 -32.84 -40.74
C ARG A 168 -25.53 -32.29 -39.32
N HIS A 169 -26.70 -32.32 -38.68
CA HIS A 169 -26.95 -31.64 -37.41
C HIS A 169 -27.82 -32.48 -36.44
N GLY A 170 -27.67 -33.81 -36.50
CA GLY A 170 -28.54 -34.79 -35.81
C GLY A 170 -28.50 -34.76 -34.27
N ASP A 171 -27.57 -34.02 -33.67
CA ASP A 171 -27.45 -33.85 -32.22
C ASP A 171 -28.23 -32.61 -31.71
N SER A 172 -28.84 -31.84 -32.62
CA SER A 172 -29.61 -30.65 -32.23
C SER A 172 -31.09 -31.01 -31.98
N PRO A 173 -31.65 -30.65 -30.80
CA PRO A 173 -33.03 -31.01 -30.45
C PRO A 173 -34.07 -30.40 -31.38
N ILE A 174 -33.77 -29.27 -32.03
CA ILE A 174 -34.68 -28.58 -32.96
C ILE A 174 -34.91 -29.40 -34.23
N ILE A 175 -33.87 -30.09 -34.72
CA ILE A 175 -33.97 -30.88 -35.96
C ILE A 175 -34.66 -32.21 -35.70
N LEU A 176 -34.45 -32.80 -34.52
CA LEU A 176 -35.17 -34.00 -34.07
C LEU A 176 -36.68 -33.78 -34.03
N VAL A 177 -37.15 -32.67 -33.46
CA VAL A 177 -38.59 -32.33 -33.40
C VAL A 177 -39.19 -32.16 -34.80
N SER A 178 -38.48 -31.49 -35.72
CA SER A 178 -38.95 -31.34 -37.09
C SER A 178 -38.98 -32.67 -37.85
N VAL A 179 -38.07 -33.60 -37.57
CA VAL A 179 -38.05 -34.93 -38.21
C VAL A 179 -39.14 -35.86 -37.65
N GLU A 180 -39.37 -35.84 -36.34
CA GLU A 180 -40.43 -36.64 -35.69
C GLU A 180 -41.83 -36.25 -36.17
N THR A 181 -42.04 -34.97 -36.48
CA THR A 181 -43.33 -34.47 -36.99
C THR A 181 -43.63 -34.99 -38.41
N TRP A 182 -42.64 -35.51 -39.15
CA TRP A 182 -42.74 -35.90 -40.57
C TRP A 182 -42.66 -37.42 -40.76
N ARG A 183 -42.60 -38.17 -39.66
CA ARG A 183 -42.52 -39.62 -39.64
C ARG A 183 -43.90 -40.23 -39.46
#